data_AF-A0A1I5FBK1-F1
#
_entry.id   AF-A0A1I5FBK1-F1
#
_cell.length_a   1.000
_cell.length_b   1.000
_cell.length_c   1.000
_cell.angle_alpha   90.00
_cell.angle_beta   90.00
_cell.angle_gamma   90.00
#
_symmetry.space_group_name_H-M   'P 1'
#
loop_
_entity.id
_entity.type
_entity.pdbx_description
1 polymer ?
#
loop_
_entity_poly.entity_id
_entity_poly.type
_entity_poly.pdbx_seq_one_letter_code
_entity_poly.pdbx_strand_id
1 'polypeptide(L)'
;MTIEMLLAAVIGGALGLAELLARYRDKPVAALLSPGGLLFVFVNASASVVALIAMTASGWTFGLPPTTPPASLMVVRVIAAGIGSAAVLRMSFGPAHSGGTGPVALLGGILRVADGELERKRALSRLSHNDLSGLSFERDHAALAELCCHLLREFDLAEAQRLGGLAAELSSRDDLTDADKLDCWGLELTRLVGERALRQAARRLRDRPRDELRPAAGQAAQAAPAPDDHLLETAPARPSVAKTSRLAPSTNGRTERKSFSDA
;
A
#
# COMPACT_ATOMS: atom_id res chain seq x y z
N MET A 1 -7.02 12.41 -43.95
CA MET A 1 -7.30 11.17 -43.21
C MET A 1 -6.09 10.62 -42.44
N THR A 2 -4.96 10.30 -43.09
CA THR A 2 -3.77 9.73 -42.40
C THR A 2 -3.23 10.60 -41.27
N ILE A 3 -3.04 11.91 -41.52
CA ILE A 3 -2.59 12.89 -40.52
C ILE A 3 -3.57 12.97 -39.34
N GLU A 4 -4.88 12.94 -39.62
CA GLU A 4 -5.93 13.01 -38.59
C GLU A 4 -5.92 11.79 -37.69
N MET A 5 -5.75 10.59 -38.27
CA MET A 5 -5.60 9.34 -37.51
C MET A 5 -4.35 9.37 -36.63
N LEU A 6 -3.23 9.89 -37.14
CA LEU A 6 -2.00 10.06 -36.35
C LEU A 6 -2.23 11.02 -35.17
N LEU A 7 -2.86 12.17 -35.40
CA LEU A 7 -3.16 13.15 -34.34
C LEU A 7 -4.13 12.59 -33.29
N ALA A 8 -5.18 11.87 -33.72
CA ALA A 8 -6.12 11.21 -32.80
C ALA A 8 -5.41 10.11 -31.97
N ALA A 9 -4.55 9.30 -32.60
CA ALA A 9 -3.74 8.29 -31.91
C ALA A 9 -2.78 8.93 -30.89
N VAL A 10 -2.16 10.06 -31.21
CA VAL A 10 -1.29 10.80 -30.29
C VAL A 10 -2.08 11.33 -29.08
N ILE A 11 -3.26 11.92 -29.27
CA ILE A 11 -4.09 12.40 -28.16
C ILE A 11 -4.56 11.23 -27.28
N GLY A 12 -5.08 10.15 -27.88
CA GLY A 12 -5.50 8.95 -27.15
C GLY A 12 -4.36 8.30 -26.36
N GLY A 13 -3.23 8.10 -27.03
CA GLY A 13 -2.02 7.55 -26.42
C GLY A 13 -1.49 8.42 -25.28
N ALA A 14 -1.51 9.76 -25.43
CA ALA A 14 -1.11 10.69 -24.38
C ALA A 14 -2.04 10.63 -23.16
N LEU A 15 -3.36 10.51 -23.36
CA LEU A 15 -4.32 10.35 -22.27
C LEU A 15 -4.16 9.00 -21.55
N GLY A 16 -3.92 7.91 -22.28
CA GLY A 16 -3.59 6.61 -21.70
C GLY A 16 -2.26 6.62 -20.94
N LEU A 17 -1.24 7.29 -21.49
CA LEU A 17 0.05 7.48 -20.84
C LEU A 17 -0.09 8.28 -19.53
N ALA A 18 -0.84 9.39 -19.54
CA ALA A 18 -1.08 10.21 -18.36
C ALA A 18 -1.76 9.41 -17.23
N GLU A 19 -2.75 8.58 -17.55
CA GLU A 19 -3.36 7.66 -16.57
C GLU A 19 -2.35 6.63 -16.03
N LEU A 20 -1.54 6.03 -16.90
CA LEU A 20 -0.54 5.04 -16.49
C LEU A 20 0.50 5.65 -15.54
N LEU A 21 0.97 6.88 -15.83
CA LEU A 21 1.89 7.63 -14.97
C LEU A 21 1.24 8.01 -13.63
N ALA A 22 -0.04 8.38 -13.64
CA ALA A 22 -0.79 8.67 -12.42
C ALA A 22 -1.02 7.42 -11.55
N ARG A 23 -1.18 6.24 -12.15
CA ARG A 23 -1.33 4.94 -11.47
C ARG A 23 -0.02 4.41 -10.89
N TYR A 24 1.10 4.52 -11.62
CA TYR A 24 2.38 3.89 -11.25
C TYR A 24 3.46 4.89 -10.81
N ARG A 25 3.10 5.84 -9.93
CA ARG A 25 3.96 6.95 -9.49
C ARG A 25 5.36 6.55 -9.01
N ASP A 26 5.52 5.39 -8.37
CA ASP A 26 6.81 4.96 -7.80
C ASP A 26 7.77 4.34 -8.81
N LYS A 27 7.26 3.72 -9.89
CA LYS A 27 8.06 3.06 -10.94
C LYS A 27 7.47 3.34 -12.34
N PRO A 28 7.28 4.61 -12.75
CA PRO A 28 6.51 4.99 -13.94
C PRO A 28 7.12 4.50 -15.25
N VAL A 29 8.45 4.61 -15.38
CA VAL A 29 9.19 4.13 -16.56
C VAL A 29 9.08 2.60 -16.70
N ALA A 30 9.13 1.88 -15.58
CA ALA A 30 9.00 0.41 -15.59
C ALA A 30 7.58 -0.06 -15.91
N ALA A 31 6.56 0.71 -15.53
CA ALA A 31 5.17 0.50 -15.94
C ALA A 31 4.98 0.77 -17.44
N LEU A 32 5.48 1.91 -17.94
CA LEU A 32 5.39 2.26 -19.35
C LEU A 32 6.06 1.23 -20.28
N LEU A 33 7.25 0.75 -19.90
CA LEU A 33 8.01 -0.24 -20.67
C LEU A 33 7.59 -1.70 -20.37
N SER A 34 6.50 -1.92 -19.62
CA SER A 34 5.92 -3.26 -19.47
C SER A 34 5.03 -3.59 -20.68
N PRO A 35 5.03 -4.84 -21.19
CA PRO A 35 4.04 -5.32 -22.14
C PRO A 35 2.60 -4.88 -21.84
N GLY A 36 2.16 -4.96 -20.58
CA GLY A 36 0.83 -4.49 -20.16
C GLY A 36 0.64 -2.98 -20.31
N GLY A 37 1.64 -2.17 -19.95
CA GLY A 37 1.62 -0.70 -20.11
C GLY A 37 1.65 -0.25 -21.56
N LEU A 38 2.47 -0.91 -22.40
CA LEU A 38 2.50 -0.67 -23.84
C LEU A 38 1.16 -1.02 -24.49
N LEU A 39 0.58 -2.18 -24.14
CA LEU A 39 -0.76 -2.59 -24.60
C LEU A 39 -1.85 -1.60 -24.15
N PHE A 40 -1.76 -1.08 -22.92
CA PHE A 40 -2.69 -0.07 -22.41
C PHE A 40 -2.67 1.22 -23.24
N VAL A 41 -1.47 1.76 -23.52
CA VAL A 41 -1.30 2.96 -24.36
C VAL A 41 -1.76 2.69 -25.79
N PHE A 42 -1.45 1.52 -26.35
CA PHE A 42 -1.87 1.10 -27.69
C PHE A 42 -3.39 1.01 -27.83
N VAL A 43 -4.09 0.44 -26.84
CA VAL A 43 -5.57 0.35 -26.84
C VAL A 43 -6.21 1.74 -26.79
N ASN A 44 -5.68 2.65 -25.96
CA ASN A 44 -6.17 4.04 -25.90
C ASN A 44 -5.97 4.76 -27.25
N ALA A 45 -4.78 4.69 -27.84
CA ALA A 45 -4.49 5.29 -29.15
C ALA A 45 -5.39 4.71 -30.26
N SER A 46 -5.57 3.39 -30.28
CA SER A 46 -6.40 2.69 -31.26
C SER A 46 -7.88 3.07 -31.13
N ALA A 47 -8.39 3.19 -29.89
CA ALA A 47 -9.77 3.61 -29.65
C ALA A 47 -10.05 5.03 -30.16
N SER A 48 -9.08 5.95 -30.07
CA SER A 48 -9.19 7.28 -30.66
C SER A 48 -9.23 7.26 -32.19
N VAL A 49 -8.44 6.39 -32.83
CA VAL A 49 -8.51 6.20 -34.29
C VAL A 49 -9.88 5.63 -34.72
N VAL A 50 -10.38 4.62 -34.01
CA VAL A 50 -11.71 4.04 -34.28
C VAL A 50 -12.82 5.07 -34.09
N ALA A 51 -12.77 5.88 -33.04
CA ALA A 51 -13.72 6.98 -32.82
C ALA A 51 -13.67 8.01 -33.95
N LEU A 52 -12.49 8.42 -34.40
CA LEU A 52 -12.33 9.34 -35.53
C LEU A 52 -12.94 8.78 -36.83
N ILE A 53 -12.69 7.50 -37.12
CA ILE A 53 -13.26 6.81 -38.29
C ILE A 53 -14.78 6.80 -38.20
N ALA A 54 -15.36 6.43 -37.05
CA ALA A 54 -16.81 6.40 -36.85
C ALA A 54 -17.47 7.77 -37.03
N MET A 55 -16.88 8.84 -36.48
CA MET A 55 -17.39 10.21 -36.62
C MET A 55 -17.24 10.77 -38.04
N THR A 56 -16.20 10.35 -38.76
CA THR A 56 -15.99 10.75 -40.16
C THR A 56 -16.96 10.01 -41.08
N ALA A 57 -17.12 8.70 -40.91
CA ALA A 57 -18.01 7.86 -41.70
C ALA A 57 -19.50 8.19 -41.49
N SER A 58 -19.90 8.57 -40.27
CA SER A 58 -21.25 9.07 -39.97
C SER A 58 -21.50 10.50 -40.43
N GLY A 59 -20.49 11.19 -40.97
CA GLY A 59 -20.59 12.58 -41.41
C GLY A 59 -20.75 13.60 -40.27
N TRP A 60 -20.56 13.22 -39.00
CA TRP A 60 -20.88 14.06 -37.84
C TRP A 60 -20.09 15.39 -37.85
N THR A 61 -20.81 16.51 -37.89
CA THR A 61 -20.24 17.87 -38.00
C THR A 61 -20.20 18.64 -36.68
N PHE A 62 -20.64 18.06 -35.57
CA PHE A 62 -20.76 18.74 -34.26
C PHE A 62 -21.60 20.05 -34.30
N GLY A 63 -22.54 20.16 -35.24
CA GLY A 63 -23.37 21.35 -35.42
C GLY A 63 -22.66 22.54 -36.09
N LEU A 64 -21.43 22.34 -36.60
CA LEU A 64 -20.70 23.37 -37.33
C LEU A 64 -21.40 23.71 -38.66
N PRO A 65 -21.52 25.00 -39.04
CA PRO A 65 -22.12 25.41 -40.31
C PRO A 65 -21.44 24.78 -41.55
N PRO A 66 -22.17 24.55 -42.66
CA PRO A 66 -21.58 24.05 -43.91
C PRO A 66 -20.47 24.95 -44.51
N THR A 67 -20.46 26.23 -44.14
CA THR A 67 -19.44 27.22 -44.52
C THR A 67 -18.15 27.14 -43.69
N THR A 68 -18.09 26.26 -42.69
CA THR A 68 -16.92 26.10 -41.82
C THR A 68 -15.71 25.58 -42.61
N PRO A 69 -14.51 26.17 -42.46
CA PRO A 69 -13.31 25.65 -43.10
C PRO A 69 -13.07 24.17 -42.78
N PRO A 70 -12.69 23.32 -43.76
CA PRO A 70 -12.46 21.89 -43.51
C PRO A 70 -11.46 21.60 -42.39
N ALA A 71 -10.44 22.45 -42.24
CA ALA A 71 -9.46 22.36 -41.17
C ALA A 71 -10.07 22.53 -39.76
N SER A 72 -11.07 23.39 -39.59
CA SER A 72 -11.73 23.58 -38.29
C SER A 72 -12.57 22.36 -37.90
N LEU A 73 -13.32 21.80 -38.85
CA LEU A 73 -14.05 20.54 -38.66
C LEU A 73 -13.10 19.37 -38.35
N MET A 74 -11.96 19.31 -39.04
CA MET A 74 -10.90 18.33 -38.80
C MET A 74 -10.39 18.38 -37.36
N VAL A 75 -10.02 19.58 -36.87
CA VAL A 75 -9.52 19.78 -35.51
C VAL A 75 -10.55 19.36 -34.47
N VAL A 76 -11.82 19.75 -34.63
CA VAL A 76 -12.90 19.36 -33.70
C VAL A 76 -13.09 17.85 -33.68
N ARG A 77 -13.13 17.18 -34.83
CA ARG A 77 -13.25 15.71 -34.91
C ARG A 77 -12.07 14.99 -34.24
N VAL A 78 -10.84 15.44 -34.47
CA VAL A 78 -9.63 14.84 -33.88
C VAL A 78 -9.62 14.99 -32.35
N ILE A 79 -9.96 16.16 -31.82
CA ILE A 79 -10.03 16.41 -30.37
C ILE A 79 -11.18 15.59 -29.74
N ALA A 80 -12.35 15.60 -30.36
CA ALA A 80 -13.50 14.80 -29.91
C ALA A 80 -13.20 13.30 -29.95
N ALA A 81 -12.40 12.83 -30.91
CA ALA A 81 -12.01 11.42 -31.00
C ALA A 81 -11.11 11.01 -29.84
N GLY A 82 -10.06 11.80 -29.58
CA GLY A 82 -9.13 11.56 -28.47
C GLY A 82 -9.82 11.56 -27.11
N ILE A 83 -10.56 12.63 -26.79
CA ILE A 83 -11.22 12.79 -25.48
C ILE A 83 -12.44 11.87 -25.36
N GLY A 84 -13.24 11.73 -26.42
CA GLY A 84 -14.46 10.91 -26.42
C GLY A 84 -14.17 9.42 -26.28
N SER A 85 -13.18 8.90 -27.01
CA SER A 85 -12.75 7.49 -26.85
C SER A 85 -12.22 7.22 -25.44
N ALA A 86 -11.45 8.15 -24.87
CA ALA A 86 -10.99 8.08 -23.48
C ALA A 86 -12.18 8.03 -22.49
N ALA A 87 -13.22 8.85 -22.68
CA ALA A 87 -14.42 8.79 -21.86
C ALA A 87 -15.17 7.45 -22.00
N VAL A 88 -15.39 6.96 -23.23
CA VAL A 88 -16.07 5.69 -23.51
C VAL A 88 -15.31 4.49 -22.93
N LEU A 89 -13.99 4.45 -23.04
CA LEU A 89 -13.16 3.38 -22.47
C LEU A 89 -13.27 3.27 -20.94
N ARG A 90 -13.69 4.33 -20.25
CA ARG A 90 -13.86 4.37 -18.79
C ARG A 90 -15.30 4.10 -18.33
N MET A 91 -16.24 3.87 -19.26
CA MET A 91 -17.63 3.54 -18.92
C MET A 91 -17.76 2.10 -18.40
N SER A 92 -18.57 1.94 -17.35
CA SER A 92 -19.07 0.66 -16.85
C SER A 92 -20.56 0.55 -17.12
N PHE A 93 -21.01 -0.62 -17.58
CA PHE A 93 -22.41 -0.98 -17.80
C PHE A 93 -22.88 -2.08 -16.85
N GLY A 94 -22.16 -2.34 -15.75
CA GLY A 94 -22.49 -3.37 -14.76
C GLY A 94 -22.34 -2.90 -13.30
N PRO A 95 -22.91 -3.64 -12.33
CA PRO A 95 -22.85 -3.29 -10.91
C PRO A 95 -21.41 -3.17 -10.39
N ALA A 96 -21.15 -2.17 -9.53
CA ALA A 96 -19.82 -1.89 -9.01
C ALA A 96 -19.15 -3.09 -8.30
N HIS A 97 -19.96 -3.96 -7.68
CA HIS A 97 -19.49 -5.09 -6.88
C HIS A 97 -18.98 -6.29 -7.70
N SER A 98 -19.26 -6.39 -9.00
CA SER A 98 -18.83 -7.51 -9.85
C SER A 98 -17.58 -7.19 -10.70
N GLY A 99 -16.90 -6.07 -10.43
CA GLY A 99 -15.77 -5.60 -11.24
C GLY A 99 -16.16 -4.81 -12.49
N GLY A 100 -17.46 -4.58 -12.71
CA GLY A 100 -18.01 -3.87 -13.87
C GLY A 100 -18.01 -4.71 -15.15
N THR A 101 -18.98 -4.43 -16.03
CA THR A 101 -19.07 -5.04 -17.37
C THR A 101 -18.96 -3.92 -18.39
N GLY A 102 -18.00 -3.99 -19.33
CA GLY A 102 -17.80 -2.97 -20.34
C GLY A 102 -16.33 -2.67 -20.65
N PRO A 103 -16.06 -1.58 -21.41
CA PRO A 103 -14.70 -1.21 -21.82
C PRO A 103 -13.71 -1.05 -20.66
N VAL A 104 -14.18 -0.56 -19.51
CA VAL A 104 -13.34 -0.40 -18.30
C VAL A 104 -12.83 -1.74 -17.76
N ALA A 105 -13.58 -2.83 -17.94
CA ALA A 105 -13.15 -4.17 -17.51
C ALA A 105 -12.01 -4.72 -18.39
N LEU A 106 -12.02 -4.41 -19.69
CA LEU A 106 -10.90 -4.72 -20.59
C LEU A 106 -9.63 -3.98 -20.18
N LEU A 107 -9.73 -2.68 -19.90
CA LEU A 107 -8.63 -1.88 -19.37
C LEU A 107 -8.12 -2.43 -18.02
N GLY A 108 -9.03 -2.79 -17.12
CA GLY A 108 -8.69 -3.43 -15.84
C GLY A 108 -7.95 -4.76 -16.03
N GLY A 109 -8.34 -5.58 -17.00
CA GLY A 109 -7.64 -6.81 -17.37
C GLY A 109 -6.22 -6.58 -17.87
N ILE A 110 -6.02 -5.60 -18.76
CA ILE A 110 -4.68 -5.21 -19.26
C ILE A 110 -3.79 -4.71 -18.12
N LEU A 111 -4.33 -3.87 -17.24
CA LEU A 111 -3.58 -3.33 -16.10
C LEU A 111 -3.20 -4.42 -15.09
N ARG A 112 -4.02 -5.47 -14.90
CA ARG A 112 -3.64 -6.64 -14.09
C ARG A 112 -2.43 -7.40 -14.66
N VAL A 113 -2.25 -7.43 -15.98
CA VAL A 113 -1.04 -8.02 -16.62
C VAL A 113 0.19 -7.18 -16.28
N ALA A 114 0.08 -5.84 -16.40
CA ALA A 114 1.15 -4.92 -15.99
C ALA A 114 1.48 -5.07 -14.48
N ASP A 115 0.47 -5.15 -13.63
CA ASP A 115 0.63 -5.34 -12.18
C ASP A 115 1.41 -6.62 -11.87
N GLY A 116 1.05 -7.77 -12.47
CA GLY A 116 1.73 -9.06 -12.25
C GLY A 116 3.14 -9.14 -12.84
N GLU A 117 3.48 -8.33 -13.85
CA GLU A 117 4.86 -8.18 -14.34
C GLU A 117 5.71 -7.29 -13.42
N LEU A 118 5.14 -6.17 -12.97
CA LEU A 118 5.82 -5.29 -12.02
C LEU A 118 6.01 -6.00 -10.67
N GLU A 119 5.06 -6.81 -10.24
CA GLU A 119 5.17 -7.65 -9.04
C GLU A 119 6.27 -8.70 -9.18
N ARG A 120 6.34 -9.44 -10.30
CA ARG A 120 7.45 -10.38 -10.56
C ARG A 120 8.81 -9.66 -10.56
N LYS A 121 8.92 -8.49 -11.21
CA LYS A 121 10.16 -7.67 -11.17
C LYS A 121 10.49 -7.18 -9.76
N ARG A 122 9.50 -6.81 -8.93
CA ARG A 122 9.70 -6.45 -7.51
C ARG A 122 10.16 -7.66 -6.69
N ALA A 123 9.56 -8.83 -6.87
CA ALA A 123 9.93 -10.06 -6.16
C ALA A 123 11.38 -10.45 -6.43
N LEU A 124 11.79 -10.46 -7.71
CA LEU A 124 13.19 -10.70 -8.11
C LEU A 124 14.14 -9.63 -7.55
N SER A 125 13.72 -8.36 -7.54
CA SER A 125 14.53 -7.26 -6.98
C SER A 125 14.74 -7.38 -5.47
N ARG A 126 13.75 -7.91 -4.73
CA ARG A 126 13.84 -8.09 -3.28
C ARG A 126 14.84 -9.17 -2.88
N LEU A 127 14.97 -10.23 -3.69
CA LEU A 127 15.94 -11.31 -3.47
C LEU A 127 17.35 -10.98 -4.02
N SER A 128 17.49 -9.96 -4.88
CA SER A 128 18.78 -9.60 -5.48
C SER A 128 19.56 -8.53 -4.71
N HIS A 129 18.90 -7.80 -3.82
CA HIS A 129 19.52 -6.71 -3.05
C HIS A 129 19.93 -7.20 -1.67
N ASN A 130 21.24 -7.27 -1.44
CA ASN A 130 21.83 -7.57 -0.13
C ASN A 130 21.74 -6.36 0.82
N ASP A 131 20.55 -5.76 0.92
CA ASP A 131 20.28 -4.52 1.66
C ASP A 131 20.43 -4.71 3.17
N LEU A 132 20.28 -5.94 3.65
CA LEU A 132 20.46 -6.36 5.05
C LEU A 132 21.87 -6.90 5.35
N SER A 133 22.80 -6.87 4.38
CA SER A 133 24.20 -7.31 4.54
C SER A 133 24.86 -6.82 5.82
N GLY A 134 25.34 -7.75 6.66
CA GLY A 134 26.03 -7.46 7.91
C GLY A 134 25.13 -7.29 9.13
N LEU A 135 23.81 -7.37 8.96
CA LEU A 135 22.86 -7.67 10.03
C LEU A 135 22.72 -9.20 10.20
N SER A 136 22.13 -9.62 11.32
CA SER A 136 21.80 -11.00 11.68
C SER A 136 20.34 -11.07 12.11
N PHE A 137 19.60 -12.13 11.76
CA PHE A 137 18.23 -12.27 12.23
C PHE A 137 18.20 -12.39 13.75
N GLU A 138 18.93 -13.34 14.33
CA GLU A 138 18.94 -13.57 15.78
C GLU A 138 19.19 -12.30 16.60
N ARG A 139 20.16 -11.48 16.18
CA ARG A 139 20.54 -10.25 16.91
C ARG A 139 19.67 -9.04 16.57
N ASP A 140 19.37 -8.82 15.29
CA ASP A 140 18.94 -7.50 14.80
C ASP A 140 17.46 -7.44 14.40
N HIS A 141 16.74 -8.58 14.30
CA HIS A 141 15.35 -8.63 13.81
C HIS A 141 14.40 -7.68 14.56
N ALA A 142 14.47 -7.66 15.89
CA ALA A 142 13.60 -6.87 16.76
C ALA A 142 13.86 -5.37 16.63
N ALA A 143 15.14 -4.95 16.69
CA ALA A 143 15.54 -3.56 16.54
C ALA A 143 15.26 -3.03 15.13
N LEU A 144 15.41 -3.87 14.10
CA LEU A 144 15.08 -3.52 12.72
C LEU A 144 13.57 -3.31 12.55
N ALA A 145 12.74 -4.16 13.15
CA ALA A 145 11.28 -4.02 13.13
C ALA A 145 10.81 -2.80 13.92
N GLU A 146 11.37 -2.54 15.11
CA GLU A 146 11.08 -1.33 15.88
C GLU A 146 11.38 -0.05 15.08
N LEU A 147 12.54 0.02 14.42
CA LEU A 147 12.89 1.14 13.53
C LEU A 147 11.91 1.26 12.35
N CYS A 148 11.44 0.14 11.80
CA CYS A 148 10.44 0.15 10.73
C CYS A 148 9.06 0.65 11.22
N CYS A 149 8.58 0.17 12.37
CA CYS A 149 7.29 0.61 12.93
C CYS A 149 7.27 2.11 13.22
N HIS A 150 8.38 2.70 13.68
CA HIS A 150 8.50 4.16 13.87
C HIS A 150 8.50 4.98 12.56
N LEU A 151 8.66 4.35 11.39
CA LEU A 151 8.52 5.01 10.09
C LEU A 151 7.09 4.98 9.56
N LEU A 152 6.17 4.25 10.20
CA LEU A 152 4.76 4.19 9.85
C LEU A 152 4.00 5.34 10.53
N ARG A 153 3.09 5.96 9.80
CA ARG A 153 2.19 7.00 10.33
C ARG A 153 0.97 6.39 11.04
N GLU A 154 0.55 5.22 10.58
CA GLU A 154 -0.56 4.42 11.09
C GLU A 154 -0.04 2.98 11.13
N PHE A 155 -0.17 2.30 12.27
CA PHE A 155 0.25 0.92 12.49
C PHE A 155 -0.76 0.26 13.41
N ASP A 156 -1.31 -0.88 13.01
CA ASP A 156 -2.37 -1.56 13.76
C ASP A 156 -1.88 -2.78 14.56
N LEU A 157 -2.75 -3.25 15.47
CA LEU A 157 -2.45 -4.39 16.33
C LEU A 157 -2.32 -5.71 15.56
N ALA A 158 -3.00 -5.85 14.41
CA ALA A 158 -2.97 -7.07 13.60
C ALA A 158 -1.65 -7.17 12.82
N GLU A 159 -1.11 -6.05 12.32
CA GLU A 159 0.23 -5.99 11.73
C GLU A 159 1.32 -6.30 12.77
N ALA A 160 1.20 -5.75 13.99
CA ALA A 160 2.09 -6.05 15.10
C ALA A 160 2.08 -7.54 15.49
N GLN A 161 0.89 -8.14 15.62
CA GLN A 161 0.72 -9.57 15.89
C GLN A 161 1.29 -10.44 14.75
N ARG A 162 1.09 -10.03 13.50
CA ARG A 162 1.59 -10.75 12.32
C ARG A 162 3.12 -10.74 12.24
N LEU A 163 3.76 -9.62 12.55
CA LEU A 163 5.22 -9.54 12.68
C LEU A 163 5.72 -10.39 13.85
N GLY A 164 5.11 -10.29 15.03
CA GLY A 164 5.49 -11.10 16.19
C GLY A 164 5.39 -12.61 15.95
N GLY A 165 4.30 -13.04 15.29
CA GLY A 165 4.10 -14.45 14.91
C GLY A 165 5.16 -14.95 13.93
N LEU A 166 5.47 -14.16 12.89
CA LEU A 166 6.52 -14.50 11.92
C LEU A 166 7.92 -14.54 12.56
N ALA A 167 8.23 -13.62 13.49
CA ALA A 167 9.51 -13.64 14.21
C ALA A 167 9.65 -14.93 15.05
N ALA A 168 8.58 -15.35 15.74
CA ALA A 168 8.58 -16.59 16.49
C ALA A 168 8.70 -17.83 15.57
N GLU A 169 7.98 -17.85 14.45
CA GLU A 169 8.07 -18.92 13.45
C GLU A 169 9.50 -19.05 12.91
N LEU A 170 10.08 -17.98 12.37
CA LEU A 170 11.45 -17.98 11.84
C LEU A 170 12.51 -18.29 12.90
N SER A 171 12.32 -17.85 14.14
CA SER A 171 13.20 -18.22 15.25
C SER A 171 13.21 -19.73 15.49
N SER A 172 12.03 -20.37 15.45
CA SER A 172 11.86 -21.83 15.64
C SER A 172 12.27 -22.73 14.46
N ARG A 173 12.64 -22.15 13.31
CA ARG A 173 13.00 -22.88 12.08
C ARG A 173 14.49 -23.24 12.07
N ASP A 174 14.83 -24.46 12.48
CA ASP A 174 16.22 -24.96 12.46
C ASP A 174 16.70 -25.37 11.05
N ASP A 175 15.79 -25.43 10.07
CA ASP A 175 16.06 -25.74 8.66
C ASP A 175 16.58 -24.54 7.84
N LEU A 176 16.53 -23.33 8.40
CA LEU A 176 16.93 -22.08 7.75
C LEU A 176 18.20 -21.51 8.35
N THR A 177 19.09 -20.94 7.51
CA THR A 177 20.22 -20.16 8.02
C THR A 177 19.76 -18.82 8.59
N ASP A 178 20.58 -18.18 9.44
CA ASP A 178 20.31 -16.83 9.95
C ASP A 178 20.11 -15.80 8.82
N ALA A 179 20.79 -15.99 7.69
CA ALA A 179 20.60 -15.16 6.49
C ALA A 179 19.24 -15.40 5.82
N ASP A 180 18.82 -16.67 5.65
CA ASP A 180 17.50 -16.99 5.08
C ASP A 180 16.35 -16.46 5.97
N LYS A 181 16.50 -16.58 7.29
CA LYS A 181 15.57 -15.99 8.28
C LYS A 181 15.51 -14.47 8.14
N LEU A 182 16.67 -13.82 7.99
CA LEU A 182 16.78 -12.37 7.81
C LEU A 182 16.16 -11.89 6.49
N ASP A 183 16.31 -12.66 5.40
CA ASP A 183 15.70 -12.36 4.11
C ASP A 183 14.18 -12.53 4.15
N CYS A 184 13.67 -13.62 4.75
CA CYS A 184 12.23 -13.81 5.00
C CYS A 184 11.65 -12.66 5.84
N TRP A 185 12.36 -12.22 6.89
CA TRP A 185 11.98 -11.06 7.71
C TRP A 185 11.99 -9.75 6.90
N GLY A 186 13.04 -9.54 6.10
CA GLY A 186 13.20 -8.39 5.22
C GLY A 186 12.10 -8.26 4.16
N LEU A 187 11.60 -9.37 3.62
CA LEU A 187 10.48 -9.38 2.67
C LEU A 187 9.20 -8.82 3.29
N GLU A 188 8.92 -9.15 4.55
CA GLU A 188 7.71 -8.73 5.26
C GLU A 188 7.83 -7.31 5.82
N LEU A 189 9.00 -6.89 6.29
CA LEU A 189 9.27 -5.46 6.56
C LEU A 189 9.20 -4.62 5.27
N THR A 190 9.66 -5.14 4.12
CA THR A 190 9.52 -4.46 2.82
C THR A 190 8.06 -4.32 2.39
N ARG A 191 7.18 -5.25 2.78
CA ARG A 191 5.73 -5.11 2.57
C ARG A 191 5.16 -3.99 3.45
N LEU A 192 5.62 -3.87 4.69
CA LEU A 192 5.14 -2.93 5.69
C LEU A 192 5.56 -1.47 5.41
N VAL A 193 6.86 -1.21 5.32
CA VAL A 193 7.41 0.17 5.20
C VAL A 193 7.91 0.53 3.81
N GLY A 194 8.06 -0.47 2.92
CA GLY A 194 8.65 -0.28 1.61
C GLY A 194 10.18 -0.33 1.59
N GLU A 195 10.71 -0.64 0.41
CA GLU A 195 12.12 -0.93 0.10
C GLU A 195 13.11 0.20 0.49
N ARG A 196 12.67 1.46 0.43
CA ARG A 196 13.52 2.62 0.80
C ARG A 196 13.64 2.81 2.31
N ALA A 197 12.52 2.66 3.02
CA ALA A 197 12.46 2.78 4.47
C ALA A 197 13.25 1.66 5.16
N LEU A 198 13.05 0.40 4.71
CA LEU A 198 13.83 -0.74 5.21
C LEU A 198 15.33 -0.53 5.02
N ARG A 199 15.76 -0.10 3.82
CA ARG A 199 17.18 0.24 3.56
C ARG A 199 17.73 1.30 4.51
N GLN A 200 16.95 2.33 4.80
CA GLN A 200 17.38 3.41 5.70
C GLN A 200 17.46 2.94 7.15
N ALA A 201 16.50 2.13 7.61
CA ALA A 201 16.53 1.49 8.93
C ALA A 201 17.73 0.53 9.06
N ALA A 202 17.96 -0.34 8.07
CA ALA A 202 19.07 -1.29 8.04
C ALA A 202 20.45 -0.62 7.97
N ARG A 203 20.58 0.54 7.31
CA ARG A 203 21.80 1.36 7.39
C ARG A 203 22.00 1.92 8.79
N ARG A 204 20.99 2.61 9.33
CA ARG A 204 21.04 3.21 10.68
C ARG A 204 21.34 2.20 11.79
N LEU A 205 20.88 0.95 11.64
CA LEU A 205 21.15 -0.13 12.57
C LEU A 205 22.60 -0.65 12.48
N ARG A 206 23.17 -0.72 11.26
CA ARG A 206 24.60 -1.06 11.05
C ARG A 206 25.55 0.02 11.55
N ASP A 207 25.18 1.29 11.33
CA ASP A 207 25.99 2.45 11.69
C ASP A 207 25.95 2.74 13.22
N ARG A 208 25.10 2.04 13.99
CA ARG A 208 25.01 2.21 15.43
C ARG A 208 26.24 1.62 16.11
N PRO A 209 26.96 2.39 16.96
CA PRO A 209 28.00 1.82 17.81
C PRO A 209 27.44 0.65 18.62
N ARG A 210 28.15 -0.47 18.60
CA ARG A 210 27.80 -1.66 19.39
C ARG A 210 28.21 -1.43 20.83
N ASP A 211 27.53 -0.50 21.50
CA ASP A 211 27.65 -0.36 22.94
C ASP A 211 27.20 -1.69 23.57
N GLU A 212 28.11 -2.25 24.35
CA GLU A 212 27.95 -3.52 25.02
C GLU A 212 26.66 -3.52 25.85
N LEU A 213 26.02 -4.69 25.94
CA LEU A 213 24.89 -4.92 26.81
C LEU A 213 25.34 -4.68 28.26
N ARG A 214 25.21 -3.43 28.76
CA ARG A 214 25.76 -3.01 30.05
C ARG A 214 25.26 -3.98 31.12
N PRO A 215 26.14 -4.78 31.76
CA PRO A 215 25.69 -5.75 32.73
C PRO A 215 24.94 -5.04 33.86
N ALA A 216 23.82 -5.61 34.30
CA ALA A 216 23.08 -5.16 35.47
C ALA A 216 23.84 -5.54 36.75
N ALA A 217 25.04 -4.97 36.92
CA ALA A 217 25.95 -5.16 38.04
C ALA A 217 26.43 -3.79 38.52
N GLY A 218 25.89 -3.33 39.65
CA GLY A 218 26.23 -1.98 40.17
C GLY A 218 25.17 -1.27 41.03
N GLN A 219 24.18 -1.97 41.57
CA GLN A 219 23.36 -1.46 42.70
C GLN A 219 23.56 -2.32 43.95
N ALA A 220 24.83 -2.46 44.35
CA ALA A 220 25.25 -2.92 45.66
C ALA A 220 26.50 -2.15 46.07
N ALA A 221 26.60 -1.77 47.35
CA ALA A 221 27.68 -1.01 47.99
C ALA A 221 27.74 0.53 47.75
N GLN A 222 26.81 1.25 48.37
CA GLN A 222 27.10 2.43 49.22
C GLN A 222 26.11 2.36 50.40
N ALA A 223 26.43 1.58 51.44
CA ALA A 223 27.23 2.00 52.60
C ALA A 223 26.44 2.95 53.53
N ALA A 224 25.78 2.36 54.54
CA ALA A 224 25.15 3.08 55.63
C ALA A 224 26.17 3.55 56.67
N PRO A 225 25.86 4.59 57.46
CA PRO A 225 26.22 4.68 58.86
C PRO A 225 25.04 4.27 59.75
N ALA A 226 25.34 3.59 60.85
CA ALA A 226 24.42 3.23 61.93
C ALA A 226 25.05 3.66 63.26
N PRO A 227 24.37 3.50 64.41
CA PRO A 227 22.94 3.69 64.70
C PRO A 227 22.75 4.80 65.78
N ASP A 228 21.50 5.07 66.17
CA ASP A 228 21.21 5.40 67.58
C ASP A 228 19.77 4.96 67.91
N ASP A 229 19.63 4.28 69.05
CA ASP A 229 18.37 3.72 69.54
C ASP A 229 17.48 4.78 70.21
N HIS A 230 16.15 4.64 70.11
CA HIS A 230 15.28 4.61 71.29
C HIS A 230 13.81 4.23 70.95
N LEU A 231 13.50 2.95 71.21
CA LEU A 231 12.35 2.43 71.97
C LEU A 231 10.91 2.96 71.73
N LEU A 232 10.03 1.99 71.36
CA LEU A 232 8.62 1.82 71.81
C LEU A 232 7.60 2.90 71.32
N GLU A 233 6.28 2.66 71.22
CA GLU A 233 5.42 1.62 71.80
C GLU A 233 4.12 1.39 70.97
N THR A 234 3.57 0.16 71.04
CA THR A 234 2.15 -0.27 70.85
C THR A 234 1.16 0.46 69.92
N ALA A 235 0.52 -0.32 69.03
CA ALA A 235 -0.84 -0.07 68.53
C ALA A 235 -1.91 -0.33 69.61
N PRO A 236 -3.16 0.16 69.47
CA PRO A 236 -4.21 -0.81 69.09
C PRO A 236 -5.43 -0.29 68.28
N ALA A 237 -6.09 -1.28 67.64
CA ALA A 237 -7.55 -1.44 67.42
C ALA A 237 -8.41 -0.41 66.64
N ARG A 238 -9.24 -0.96 65.73
CA ARG A 238 -10.41 -0.32 65.10
C ARG A 238 -11.61 -0.26 66.07
N PRO A 239 -12.67 0.49 65.71
CA PRO A 239 -13.93 -0.23 65.47
C PRO A 239 -14.60 0.11 64.12
N SER A 240 -15.44 -0.81 63.66
CA SER A 240 -16.28 -0.69 62.45
C SER A 240 -17.69 -0.21 62.79
N VAL A 241 -18.29 0.64 61.94
CA VAL A 241 -19.75 0.81 61.85
C VAL A 241 -20.17 0.78 60.38
N ALA A 242 -21.35 0.19 60.11
CA ALA A 242 -21.80 -0.23 58.78
C ALA A 242 -23.01 0.59 58.24
N LYS A 243 -23.51 0.19 57.05
CA LYS A 243 -24.73 0.69 56.33
C LYS A 243 -24.49 2.04 55.61
N THR A 244 -25.05 2.41 54.45
CA THR A 244 -26.13 1.90 53.54
C THR A 244 -26.07 2.73 52.22
N SER A 245 -26.63 2.41 51.03
CA SER A 245 -27.29 1.23 50.40
C SER A 245 -27.54 1.49 48.89
N ARG A 246 -27.53 0.45 48.01
CA ARG A 246 -28.00 0.45 46.58
C ARG A 246 -27.12 1.27 45.60
N LEU A 247 -27.07 1.03 44.26
CA LEU A 247 -27.88 0.21 43.33
C LEU A 247 -27.02 -0.74 42.43
N ALA A 248 -27.70 -1.59 41.65
CA ALA A 248 -27.16 -2.68 40.82
C ALA A 248 -26.71 -2.26 39.39
N PRO A 249 -25.95 -3.12 38.66
CA PRO A 249 -25.53 -2.89 37.27
C PRO A 249 -26.49 -3.50 36.22
N SER A 250 -26.66 -2.82 35.08
CA SER A 250 -27.30 -3.28 33.82
C SER A 250 -27.10 -2.16 32.76
N THR A 251 -26.98 -2.36 31.44
CA THR A 251 -27.33 -3.51 30.57
C THR A 251 -26.47 -3.50 29.29
N ASN A 252 -26.20 -4.68 28.70
CA ASN A 252 -25.62 -4.81 27.36
C ASN A 252 -26.58 -4.35 26.24
N GLY A 253 -26.11 -3.54 25.31
CA GLY A 253 -26.82 -3.23 24.06
C GLY A 253 -26.60 -4.30 22.99
N ARG A 254 -27.50 -5.29 22.91
CA ARG A 254 -27.50 -6.32 21.85
C ARG A 254 -28.42 -5.88 20.71
N THR A 255 -27.87 -5.80 19.49
CA THR A 255 -28.62 -5.46 18.27
C THR A 255 -29.42 -6.66 17.75
N GLU A 256 -30.74 -6.55 17.70
CA GLU A 256 -31.58 -7.41 16.86
C GLU A 256 -31.81 -6.77 15.49
N ARG A 257 -31.52 -7.50 14.42
CA ARG A 257 -31.83 -7.12 13.03
C ARG A 257 -32.93 -8.04 12.52
N LYS A 258 -34.19 -7.61 12.64
CA LYS A 258 -35.32 -8.35 12.05
C LYS A 258 -35.32 -8.21 10.53
N SER A 259 -35.28 -9.35 9.86
CA SER A 259 -35.57 -9.51 8.44
C SER A 259 -36.91 -10.21 8.32
N PHE A 260 -37.90 -9.57 7.71
CA PHE A 260 -39.03 -10.22 7.02
C PHE A 260 -39.61 -9.23 6.01
N SER A 261 -39.74 -9.69 4.76
CA SER A 261 -40.37 -8.96 3.66
C SER A 261 -41.16 -9.98 2.86
N ASP A 262 -42.48 -9.89 2.92
CA ASP A 262 -43.42 -10.57 2.04
C ASP A 262 -44.60 -9.62 1.78
N ALA A 263 -44.66 -9.06 0.57
CA ALA A 263 -45.81 -8.42 -0.09
C ALA A 263 -45.39 -7.99 -1.51
#